data_AF-A0A9X8EJW7-F1
#
_entry.id   AF-A0A9X8EJW7-F1
#
_cell.length_a   1.000
_cell.length_b   1.000
_cell.length_c   1.000
_cell.angle_alpha   90.00
_cell.angle_beta   90.00
_cell.angle_gamma   90.00
#
_symmetry.space_group_name_H-M   'P 1'
#
loop_
_entity.id
_entity.type
_entity.pdbx_description
1 polymer ?
#
loop_
_entity_poly.entity_id
_entity_poly.type
_entity_poly.pdbx_seq_one_letter_code
_entity_poly.pdbx_strand_id
1 'polypeptide(L)'
;MVLLSGLSWLIAFQIVGTLIGAGLGLAVPGPIIGLVLLLAYLMRTGDVSAALESAGGQLLRYMPLLLVPAAVGIMAHVQVIARQLWPLLATLVLSLLPALLFAGGLMQWLVRRLARGEG
;
A
#
# COMPACT_ATOMS: atom_id res chain seq x y z
N MET A 1 -12.35 14.76 -15.69
CA MET A 1 -11.06 15.49 -15.55
C MET A 1 -10.40 15.23 -14.20
N VAL A 2 -11.15 15.31 -13.09
CA VAL A 2 -10.68 15.06 -11.70
C VAL A 2 -10.02 13.67 -11.50
N LEU A 3 -10.51 12.62 -12.17
CA LEU A 3 -9.91 11.28 -12.08
C LEU A 3 -8.52 11.19 -12.73
N LEU A 4 -8.36 11.83 -13.89
CA LEU A 4 -7.10 11.79 -14.65
C LEU A 4 -6.00 12.50 -13.88
N SER A 5 -6.29 13.65 -13.28
CA SER A 5 -5.31 14.36 -12.45
C SER A 5 -4.89 13.57 -11.20
N GLY A 6 -5.83 12.88 -10.55
CA GLY A 6 -5.52 12.00 -9.41
C GLY A 6 -4.66 10.81 -9.80
N LEU A 7 -5.00 10.15 -10.91
CA LEU A 7 -4.22 9.03 -11.43
C LEU A 7 -2.83 9.49 -11.90
N SER A 8 -2.71 10.64 -12.55
CA SER A 8 -1.43 11.23 -12.93
C SER A 8 -0.54 11.48 -11.71
N TRP A 9 -1.09 11.96 -10.60
CA TRP A 9 -0.34 12.12 -9.36
C TRP A 9 0.14 10.77 -8.80
N LEU A 10 -0.75 9.77 -8.73
CA LEU A 10 -0.38 8.42 -8.29
C LEU A 10 0.74 7.83 -9.16
N ILE A 11 0.62 7.95 -10.49
CA ILE A 11 1.61 7.46 -11.45
C ILE A 11 2.92 8.26 -11.36
N ALA A 12 2.87 9.58 -11.16
CA ALA A 12 4.08 10.39 -11.01
C ALA A 12 4.90 9.95 -9.79
N PHE A 13 4.26 9.82 -8.63
CA PHE A 13 4.93 9.33 -7.42
C PHE A 13 5.40 7.88 -7.56
N GLN A 14 4.61 7.04 -8.23
CA GLN A 14 4.98 5.67 -8.58
C GLN A 14 6.27 5.62 -9.41
N ILE A 15 6.39 6.45 -10.46
CA ILE A 15 7.58 6.52 -11.31
C ILE A 15 8.79 6.99 -10.49
N VAL A 16 8.62 8.03 -9.67
CA VAL A 16 9.69 8.51 -8.78
C VAL A 16 10.13 7.41 -7.80
N GLY A 17 9.20 6.70 -7.19
CA GLY A 17 9.49 5.58 -6.30
C GLY A 17 10.22 4.43 -7.00
N THR A 18 9.83 4.11 -8.24
CA THR A 18 10.52 3.12 -9.07
C THR A 18 11.94 3.56 -9.42
N LEU A 19 12.15 4.82 -9.80
CA LEU A 19 13.49 5.36 -10.10
C LEU A 19 14.40 5.30 -8.87
N ILE A 20 13.88 5.67 -7.70
CA ILE A 20 14.62 5.59 -6.43
C ILE A 20 14.93 4.13 -6.08
N GLY A 21 13.94 3.24 -6.15
CA GLY A 21 14.12 1.82 -5.84
C GLY A 21 15.16 1.15 -6.75
N ALA A 22 15.09 1.43 -8.05
CA ALA A 22 16.05 0.93 -9.04
C ALA A 22 17.44 1.55 -8.86
N GLY A 23 17.54 2.85 -8.59
CA GLY A 23 18.81 3.55 -8.42
C GLY A 23 19.55 3.19 -7.13
N LEU A 24 18.82 2.86 -6.06
CA LEU A 24 19.38 2.48 -4.75
C LEU A 24 19.50 0.95 -4.56
N GLY A 25 19.07 0.14 -5.53
CA GLY A 25 19.11 -1.32 -5.44
C GLY A 25 18.24 -1.91 -4.32
N LEU A 26 17.16 -1.22 -3.94
CA LEU A 26 16.30 -1.66 -2.85
C LEU A 26 15.42 -2.83 -3.31
N ALA A 27 15.34 -3.89 -2.50
CA ALA A 27 14.46 -5.05 -2.73
C ALA A 27 12.96 -4.75 -2.48
N VAL A 28 12.55 -3.48 -2.58
CA VAL A 28 11.19 -3.01 -2.32
C VAL A 28 10.57 -2.58 -3.65
N PRO A 29 9.36 -3.05 -3.99
CA PRO A 29 8.65 -2.59 -5.17
C PRO A 29 8.53 -1.07 -5.20
N GLY A 30 8.84 -0.47 -6.35
CA GLY A 30 8.66 0.96 -6.61
C GLY A 30 7.32 1.55 -6.15
N PRO A 31 6.17 0.84 -6.27
CA PRO A 31 4.89 1.35 -5.78
C PRO A 31 4.83 1.68 -4.30
N ILE A 32 5.49 0.86 -3.48
CA ILE A 32 5.48 1.04 -2.03
C ILE A 32 6.27 2.30 -1.67
N ILE A 33 7.41 2.52 -2.33
CA ILE A 33 8.23 3.72 -2.17
C ILE A 33 7.44 4.96 -2.62
N GLY A 34 6.78 4.90 -3.78
CA GLY A 34 5.95 5.98 -4.28
C GLY A 34 4.82 6.36 -3.32
N LEU A 35 4.18 5.37 -2.70
CA LEU A 35 3.12 5.60 -1.70
C LEU A 35 3.66 6.26 -0.43
N VAL A 36 4.84 5.86 0.05
CA VAL A 36 5.48 6.50 1.22
C VAL A 36 5.86 7.96 0.91
N LEU A 37 6.37 8.24 -0.30
CA LEU A 37 6.68 9.60 -0.74
C LEU A 37 5.42 10.46 -0.86
N LEU A 38 4.35 9.91 -1.44
CA LEU A 38 3.07 10.58 -1.54
C LEU A 38 2.50 10.88 -0.14
N LEU A 39 2.56 9.92 0.79
CA LEU A 39 2.15 10.14 2.17
C LEU A 39 2.96 11.26 2.83
N ALA A 40 4.29 11.26 2.68
CA ALA A 40 5.15 12.32 3.22
C ALA A 40 4.81 13.70 2.62
N TYR A 41 4.52 13.75 1.32
CA TYR A 41 4.06 14.96 0.65
C TYR A 41 2.71 15.44 1.21
N LEU A 42 1.72 14.55 1.35
CA LEU A 42 0.41 14.87 1.90
C LEU A 42 0.49 15.33 3.36
N MET A 43 1.35 14.72 4.17
CA MET A 43 1.61 15.15 5.54
C MET A 43 2.17 16.58 5.63
N ARG A 44 2.91 17.03 4.61
CA ARG A 44 3.43 18.39 4.52
C ARG A 44 2.38 19.39 4.03
N THR A 45 1.58 18.99 3.04
CA THR A 45 0.57 19.86 2.41
C THR A 45 -0.69 19.97 3.27
N GLY A 46 -0.98 18.97 4.11
CA GLY A 46 -2.12 18.96 5.03
C GLY A 46 -3.48 18.68 4.40
N ASP A 47 -3.54 18.51 3.08
CA ASP A 47 -4.79 18.33 2.34
C ASP A 47 -4.66 17.24 1.27
N VAL A 48 -5.74 16.47 1.09
CA VAL A 48 -5.87 15.44 0.07
C VAL A 48 -6.75 16.00 -1.04
N SER A 49 -6.17 16.25 -2.22
CA SER A 49 -6.97 16.74 -3.35
C SER A 49 -8.13 15.77 -3.67
N ALA A 50 -9.32 16.31 -3.94
CA ALA A 50 -10.49 15.52 -4.35
C ALA A 50 -10.21 14.62 -5.57
N ALA A 51 -9.24 15.01 -6.41
CA ALA A 51 -8.72 14.22 -7.51
C ALA A 51 -8.07 12.91 -7.04
N LEU A 52 -7.21 13.00 -6.02
CA LEU A 52 -6.49 11.86 -5.46
C LEU A 52 -7.44 10.92 -4.72
N GLU A 53 -8.39 11.46 -3.97
CA GLU A 53 -9.43 10.66 -3.30
C GLU A 53 -10.30 9.90 -4.30
N SER A 54 -10.75 10.57 -5.37
CA SER A 54 -11.54 9.96 -6.44
C SER A 54 -10.77 8.84 -7.16
N ALA A 55 -9.51 9.09 -7.53
CA ALA A 55 -8.66 8.10 -8.20
C ALA A 55 -8.36 6.89 -7.29
N GLY A 56 -8.02 7.14 -6.02
CA GLY A 56 -7.79 6.10 -5.02
C GLY A 56 -9.04 5.25 -4.79
N GLY A 57 -10.19 5.87 -4.57
CA GLY A 57 -11.46 5.18 -4.37
C GLY A 57 -11.85 4.28 -5.54
N GLN A 58 -11.60 4.72 -6.77
CA GLN A 58 -11.87 3.90 -7.96
C GLN A 58 -10.89 2.72 -8.10
N LEU A 59 -9.61 2.91 -7.80
CA LEU A 59 -8.64 1.80 -7.77
C LEU A 59 -8.98 0.76 -6.69
N LEU A 60 -9.42 1.21 -5.52
CA LEU A 60 -9.86 0.34 -4.43
C LEU A 60 -11.03 -0.57 -4.85
N ARG A 61 -11.96 -0.07 -5.68
CA ARG A 61 -13.07 -0.89 -6.21
C ARG A 61 -12.59 -2.03 -7.10
N TYR A 62 -11.43 -1.89 -7.74
CA TYR A 62 -10.83 -2.91 -8.59
C TYR A 62 -9.78 -3.77 -7.88
N MET A 63 -9.45 -3.50 -6.61
CA MET A 63 -8.54 -4.35 -5.81
C MET A 63 -8.89 -5.85 -5.86
N PRO A 64 -10.17 -6.27 -5.81
CA PRO A 64 -10.51 -7.68 -5.94
C PRO A 64 -9.96 -8.31 -7.24
N LEU A 65 -10.04 -7.59 -8.37
CA LEU A 65 -9.48 -8.05 -9.65
C LEU A 65 -7.95 -8.17 -9.61
N LEU A 66 -7.27 -7.28 -8.88
CA LEU A 66 -5.80 -7.33 -8.72
C LEU A 66 -5.35 -8.50 -7.82
N LEU A 67 -6.21 -8.92 -6.89
CA LEU A 67 -5.94 -10.05 -6.00
C LEU A 67 -6.15 -11.40 -6.69
N VAL A 68 -6.99 -11.49 -7.71
CA VAL A 68 -7.26 -12.74 -8.44
C VAL A 68 -5.98 -13.34 -9.05
N PRO A 69 -5.15 -12.61 -9.82
CA PRO A 69 -3.90 -13.17 -10.37
C PRO A 69 -2.95 -13.71 -9.29
N ALA A 70 -2.82 -13.00 -8.17
CA ALA A 70 -2.00 -13.44 -7.04
C ALA A 70 -2.57 -14.73 -6.42
N ALA A 71 -3.89 -14.79 -6.19
CA ALA A 71 -4.55 -15.96 -5.63
C ALA A 71 -4.47 -17.19 -6.55
N VAL A 72 -4.66 -17.01 -7.86
CA VAL A 72 -4.57 -18.10 -8.85
C VAL A 72 -3.13 -18.63 -8.95
N GLY A 73 -2.11 -17.76 -8.82
CA GLY A 73 -0.71 -18.17 -8.79
C GLY A 73 -0.40 -19.14 -7.63
N ILE A 74 -0.99 -18.91 -6.47
CA ILE A 74 -0.84 -19.77 -5.28
C ILE A 74 -1.45 -21.16 -5.52
N MET A 75 -2.58 -21.24 -6.24
CA MET A 75 -3.24 -22.52 -6.55
C MET A 75 -2.36 -23.47 -7.37
N ALA A 76 -1.44 -22.94 -8.19
CA ALA A 76 -0.48 -23.76 -8.92
C ALA A 76 0.48 -24.54 -8.00
N HIS A 77 0.63 -24.13 -6.74
CA HIS A 77 1.56 -24.71 -5.76
C HIS A 77 0.84 -25.39 -4.58
N VAL A 78 -0.45 -25.76 -4.77
CA VAL A 78 -1.31 -26.30 -3.72
C VAL A 78 -0.74 -27.55 -3.03
N GLN A 79 -0.01 -28.40 -3.76
CA GLN A 79 0.59 -29.61 -3.21
C GLN A 79 1.72 -29.31 -2.21
N VAL A 80 2.50 -28.25 -2.44
CA VAL A 80 3.56 -27.81 -1.53
C VAL A 80 2.93 -27.21 -0.27
N ILE A 81 1.87 -26.42 -0.45
CA ILE A 81 1.10 -25.83 0.65
C ILE A 81 0.52 -26.92 1.55
N ALA A 82 -0.09 -27.95 0.98
CA ALA A 82 -0.68 -29.06 1.74
C ALA A 82 0.35 -29.81 2.61
N ARG A 83 1.60 -29.95 2.14
CA ARG A 83 2.67 -30.59 2.93
C ARG A 83 3.26 -29.68 4.01
N GLN A 84 3.16 -28.36 3.86
CA GLN A 84 3.80 -27.37 4.74
C GLN A 84 2.79 -26.42 5.41
N LEU A 85 1.56 -26.87 5.63
CA LEU A 85 0.49 -26.04 6.20
C LEU A 85 0.89 -25.43 7.54
N TRP A 86 1.51 -26.21 8.44
CA TRP A 86 1.90 -25.73 9.76
C TRP A 86 2.98 -24.64 9.72
N PRO A 87 4.13 -24.83 9.04
CA PRO A 87 5.11 -23.76 8.84
C PRO A 87 4.52 -22.51 8.18
N LEU A 88 3.67 -22.68 7.15
CA LEU A 88 3.05 -21.55 6.44
C LEU A 88 2.07 -20.77 7.32
N LEU A 89 1.25 -21.46 8.12
CA LEU A 89 0.36 -20.80 9.08
C LEU A 89 1.14 -20.04 10.13
N ALA A 90 2.22 -20.63 10.66
CA ALA A 90 3.07 -19.98 11.64
C ALA A 90 3.71 -18.70 11.07
N THR A 91 4.30 -18.77 9.87
CA THR A 91 4.91 -17.59 9.22
C THR A 91 3.88 -16.54 8.83
N LEU A 92 2.70 -16.96 8.36
CA LEU A 92 1.59 -16.05 8.05
C LEU A 92 1.15 -15.29 9.30
N VAL A 93 0.86 -15.98 10.39
CA VAL A 93 0.41 -15.33 11.65
C VAL A 93 1.52 -14.43 12.21
N LEU A 94 2.75 -14.92 12.22
CA LEU A 94 3.88 -14.19 12.79
C LEU A 94 4.26 -12.95 11.96
N SER A 95 3.99 -12.94 10.65
CA SER A 95 4.19 -11.75 9.81
C SER A 95 2.99 -10.81 9.80
N LEU A 96 1.77 -11.35 9.82
CA LEU A 96 0.54 -10.59 9.75
C LEU A 96 0.27 -9.82 11.05
N LEU A 97 0.47 -10.43 12.22
CA LEU A 97 0.19 -9.78 13.50
C LEU A 97 0.99 -8.50 13.70
N PRO A 98 2.34 -8.48 13.56
CA PRO A 98 3.12 -7.26 13.67
C PRO A 98 2.74 -6.23 12.61
N ALA A 99 2.48 -6.66 11.37
CA ALA A 99 2.08 -5.76 10.28
C ALA A 99 0.75 -5.06 10.59
N LEU A 100 -0.25 -5.78 11.09
CA LEU A 100 -1.55 -5.21 11.49
C LEU A 100 -1.42 -4.29 12.69
N LEU A 101 -0.64 -4.68 13.71
CA LEU A 101 -0.39 -3.82 14.88
C LEU A 101 0.34 -2.53 14.48
N PHE A 102 1.33 -2.63 13.60
CA PHE A 102 2.07 -1.49 13.09
C PHE A 102 1.17 -0.56 12.27
N ALA A 103 0.42 -1.09 11.30
CA ALA A 103 -0.49 -0.30 10.46
C ALA A 103 -1.61 0.35 11.29
N GLY A 104 -2.22 -0.40 12.21
CA GLY A 104 -3.24 0.12 13.12
C GLY A 104 -2.69 1.17 14.08
N GLY A 105 -1.51 0.93 14.66
CA GLY A 105 -0.81 1.89 15.52
C GLY A 105 -0.43 3.17 14.79
N LEU A 106 0.07 3.05 13.55
CA LEU A 106 0.39 4.19 12.69
C LEU A 106 -0.86 5.01 12.36
N MET A 107 -1.96 4.35 12.00
CA MET A 107 -3.24 5.02 11.73
C MET A 107 -3.76 5.76 12.97
N GLN A 108 -3.74 5.11 14.15
CA GLN A 108 -4.14 5.76 15.40
C GLN A 108 -3.25 6.96 15.74
N TRP A 109 -1.93 6.86 15.51
CA TRP A 109 -1.00 7.95 15.73
C TRP A 109 -1.28 9.15 14.81
N LEU A 110 -1.55 8.90 13.52
CA LEU A 110 -1.92 9.93 12.55
C LEU A 110 -3.22 10.63 12.94
N VAL A 111 -4.26 9.87 13.30
CA VAL A 111 -5.56 10.42 13.74
C VAL A 111 -5.43 11.24 15.01
N ARG A 112 -4.65 10.77 16.00
CA ARG A 112 -4.39 11.53 17.24
C ARG A 112 -3.61 12.83 17.00
N ARG A 113 -2.74 12.88 15.99
CA ARG A 113 -2.05 14.12 15.61
C ARG A 113 -3.00 15.13 14.98
N LEU A 114 -3.91 14.68 14.12
CA LEU A 114 -4.93 15.55 13.53
C LEU A 114 -5.82 16.17 14.60
N ALA A 115 -6.34 15.36 15.52
CA ALA A 115 -7.19 15.82 16.62
C ALA A 115 -6.50 16.79 17.61
N ARG A 116 -5.17 16.88 17.60
CA ARG A 116 -4.39 17.83 18.42
C ARG A 116 -4.10 19.15 17.72
N GLY A 117 -4.31 19.24 16.40
CA GLY A 117 -4.10 20.46 15.62
C GLY A 117 -5.33 21.38 15.55
N GLU A 118 -6.48 20.94 16.07
CA GLU A 118 -7.75 21.68 16.08
C GLU A 118 -8.06 22.37 17.42
N GLY A 119 -7.06 22.58 18.29
CA GLY A 119 -7.16 23.34 19.54
C GLY A 119 -6.03 24.34 19.68
#